data_AF-J3CTE7-F1
#
_entry.id   AF-J3CTE7-F1
#
_cell.length_a   1.000
_cell.length_b   1.000
_cell.length_c   1.000
_cell.angle_alpha   90.00
_cell.angle_beta   90.00
_cell.angle_gamma   90.00
#
_symmetry.space_group_name_H-M   'P 1'
#
loop_
_entity.id
_entity.type
_entity.pdbx_description
1 polymer ?
#
loop_
_entity_poly.entity_id
_entity_poly.type
_entity_poly.pdbx_seq_one_letter_code
_entity_poly.pdbx_strand_id
1 'polypeptide(L)'
;MSALFRTASWLALAALLVASPALAASGPPPGFVLTDDADLAFTSPDGATRLEQYMKDSGDFDVKWQVWARRGDQMTELKPEQGYGAGFRFTGDSQWLVRMQKTGSGEQDLFLYHVENGAFVNATKTSLSDLAWDYFHSRPDTKRMKLDYHISANLMKGTEDAYRWLGVDWPNNRYLLISLSGEMDKHPKNVAVKGLADWKCRYDLKTGKFDVPAMFAKGNAKALNWEIRR
;
A
#
# COMPACT_ATOMS: atom_id res chain seq x y z
N MET A 1 68.13 -31.94 13.99
CA MET A 1 67.19 -33.07 14.21
C MET A 1 67.19 -33.35 15.70
N SER A 2 66.15 -33.27 16.52
CA SER A 2 64.71 -32.97 16.43
C SER A 2 64.29 -32.64 17.89
N ALA A 3 63.62 -31.50 18.19
CA ALA A 3 62.18 -31.37 18.51
C ALA A 3 61.66 -32.37 19.58
N LEU A 4 60.83 -32.07 20.58
CA LEU A 4 59.94 -30.98 21.05
C LEU A 4 59.41 -31.47 22.45
N PHE A 5 58.73 -30.64 23.25
CA PHE A 5 57.54 -30.97 24.10
C PHE A 5 57.38 -29.89 25.21
N ARG A 6 56.58 -28.85 24.92
CA ARG A 6 55.21 -28.60 25.42
C ARG A 6 55.15 -27.72 26.68
N THR A 7 55.10 -26.40 26.46
CA THR A 7 54.49 -25.45 27.38
C THR A 7 52.98 -25.43 27.14
N ALA A 8 52.19 -25.73 28.16
CA ALA A 8 50.74 -25.62 28.12
C ALA A 8 50.34 -24.16 28.41
N SER A 9 49.98 -23.41 27.37
CA SER A 9 49.32 -22.12 27.52
C SER A 9 47.84 -22.34 27.85
N TRP A 10 47.43 -21.97 29.07
CA TRP A 10 46.02 -21.85 29.43
C TRP A 10 45.38 -20.69 28.66
N LEU A 11 44.48 -21.02 27.73
CA LEU A 11 43.54 -20.08 27.11
C LEU A 11 42.34 -19.91 28.04
N ALA A 12 42.25 -18.74 28.70
CA ALA A 12 41.03 -18.32 29.37
C ALA A 12 40.02 -17.85 28.31
N LEU A 13 38.94 -18.62 28.12
CA LEU A 13 37.83 -18.25 27.25
C LEU A 13 36.93 -17.26 28.01
N ALA A 14 37.04 -15.97 27.70
CA ALA A 14 36.10 -14.96 28.18
C ALA A 14 34.80 -15.07 27.38
N ALA A 15 33.72 -15.54 28.01
CA ALA A 15 32.38 -15.52 27.44
C ALA A 15 31.87 -14.07 27.44
N LEU A 16 31.97 -13.40 26.29
CA LEU A 16 31.25 -12.15 26.04
C LEU A 16 29.77 -12.49 25.86
N LEU A 17 28.98 -12.26 26.90
CA LEU A 17 27.53 -12.07 26.77
C LEU A 17 27.33 -10.84 25.90
N VAL A 18 27.16 -11.05 24.59
CA VAL A 18 26.61 -10.03 23.70
C VAL A 18 25.15 -9.87 24.13
N ALA A 19 24.88 -8.89 24.99
CA ALA A 19 23.53 -8.37 25.13
C ALA A 19 23.15 -7.84 23.75
N SER A 20 22.38 -8.61 22.99
CA SER A 20 21.68 -8.09 21.83
C SER A 20 20.93 -6.84 22.31
N PRO A 21 21.06 -5.68 21.65
CA PRO A 21 20.21 -4.56 21.99
C PRO A 21 18.78 -5.06 21.83
N ALA A 22 18.04 -5.13 22.94
CA ALA A 22 16.60 -5.20 22.84
C ALA A 22 16.23 -4.02 21.95
N LEU A 23 15.72 -4.30 20.74
CA LEU A 23 15.10 -3.27 19.92
C LEU A 23 14.07 -2.63 20.83
N ALA A 24 14.37 -1.43 21.32
CA ALA A 24 13.39 -0.64 22.03
C ALA A 24 12.16 -0.63 21.13
N ALA A 25 11.03 -1.16 21.62
CA ALA A 25 9.80 -1.20 20.86
C ALA A 25 9.49 0.23 20.42
N SER A 26 9.82 0.54 19.16
CA SER A 26 9.62 1.86 18.61
C SER A 26 8.12 2.06 18.48
N GLY A 27 7.55 2.84 19.39
CA GLY A 27 6.17 3.29 19.31
C GLY A 27 6.05 4.61 18.55
N PRO A 28 4.82 5.08 18.34
CA PRO A 28 4.58 6.41 17.81
C PRO A 28 5.28 7.49 18.67
N PRO A 29 5.77 8.58 18.08
CA PRO A 29 6.43 9.64 18.82
C PRO A 29 5.43 10.41 19.71
N PRO A 30 5.91 11.19 20.69
CA PRO A 30 5.04 11.95 21.59
C PRO A 30 4.04 12.86 20.86
N GLY A 31 2.82 12.92 21.39
CA GLY A 31 1.71 13.71 20.85
C GLY A 31 0.85 13.00 19.81
N PHE A 32 1.26 11.82 19.34
CA PHE A 32 0.41 10.93 18.56
C PHE A 32 -0.47 10.08 19.48
N VAL A 33 -1.78 10.17 19.29
CA VAL A 33 -2.79 9.47 20.09
C VAL A 33 -3.46 8.41 19.21
N LEU A 34 -3.61 7.20 19.74
CA LEU A 34 -4.32 6.12 19.07
C LEU A 34 -5.78 6.55 18.86
N THR A 35 -6.29 6.44 17.63
CA THR A 35 -7.73 6.66 17.39
C THR A 35 -8.57 5.58 18.07
N ASP A 36 -9.71 5.98 18.61
CA ASP A 36 -10.77 5.12 19.17
C ASP A 36 -11.82 4.71 18.12
N ASP A 37 -11.64 5.12 16.86
CA ASP A 37 -12.50 4.75 15.74
C ASP A 37 -12.28 3.28 15.34
N ALA A 38 -13.30 2.46 15.59
CA ALA A 38 -13.28 1.04 15.27
C ALA A 38 -13.15 0.79 13.75
N ASP A 39 -13.63 1.69 12.90
CA ASP A 39 -13.54 1.56 11.44
C ASP A 39 -12.11 1.81 10.91
N LEU A 40 -11.24 2.36 11.76
CA LEU A 40 -9.82 2.60 11.46
C LEU A 40 -8.89 1.54 12.07
N ALA A 41 -9.43 0.52 12.73
CA ALA A 41 -8.68 -0.62 13.24
C ALA A 41 -8.76 -1.80 12.28
N PHE A 42 -7.60 -2.27 11.80
CA PHE A 42 -7.52 -3.40 10.88
C PHE A 42 -6.66 -4.51 11.48
N THR A 43 -7.02 -5.76 11.25
CA THR A 43 -6.24 -6.93 11.69
C THR A 43 -6.03 -7.85 10.51
N SER A 44 -4.83 -8.43 10.39
CA SER A 44 -4.50 -9.39 9.34
C SER A 44 -5.39 -10.64 9.44
N PRO A 45 -5.68 -11.34 8.33
CA PRO A 45 -6.48 -12.57 8.34
C PRO A 45 -5.97 -13.66 9.30
N ASP A 46 -4.66 -13.76 9.50
CA ASP A 46 -4.04 -14.70 10.45
C ASP A 46 -4.08 -14.22 11.93
N GLY A 47 -4.61 -13.02 12.18
CA GLY A 47 -4.68 -12.41 13.51
C GLY A 47 -3.35 -11.92 14.08
N ALA A 48 -2.23 -12.09 13.35
CA ALA A 48 -0.90 -11.83 13.89
C ALA A 48 -0.54 -10.34 13.92
N THR A 49 -1.10 -9.53 13.02
CA THR A 49 -0.76 -8.11 12.87
C THR A 49 -2.00 -7.24 13.02
N ARG A 50 -1.94 -6.27 13.92
CA ARG A 50 -2.94 -5.20 14.04
C ARG A 50 -2.38 -3.90 13.47
N LEU A 51 -3.15 -3.23 12.63
CA LEU A 51 -2.84 -1.89 12.16
C LEU A 51 -3.51 -0.88 13.08
N GLU A 52 -2.70 0.03 13.58
CA GLU A 52 -3.09 1.06 14.50
C GLU A 52 -2.81 2.41 13.88
N GLN A 53 -3.83 3.25 13.87
CA GLN A 53 -3.73 4.59 13.33
C GLN A 53 -3.59 5.57 14.48
N TYR A 54 -2.61 6.44 14.40
CA TYR A 54 -2.33 7.43 15.41
C TYR A 54 -2.47 8.81 14.79
N MET A 55 -3.18 9.67 15.49
CA MET A 55 -3.43 11.04 15.07
C MET A 55 -2.72 12.00 16.01
N LYS A 56 -2.08 13.00 15.44
CA LYS A 56 -1.63 14.19 16.15
C LYS A 56 -2.36 15.38 15.55
N ASP A 57 -3.11 16.08 16.40
CA ASP A 57 -3.77 17.34 16.04
C ASP A 57 -2.96 18.49 16.61
N SER A 58 -2.40 19.33 15.74
CA SER A 58 -1.65 20.52 16.12
C SER A 58 -2.50 21.81 16.09
N GLY A 59 -3.82 21.71 15.90
CA GLY A 59 -4.72 22.85 15.65
C GLY A 59 -4.77 23.25 14.16
N ASP A 60 -5.43 24.37 13.84
CA ASP A 60 -5.49 25.09 12.55
C ASP A 60 -5.21 24.27 11.27
N PHE A 61 -5.82 23.08 11.16
CA PHE A 61 -5.70 22.16 10.02
C PHE A 61 -4.36 21.39 9.85
N ASP A 62 -3.42 21.46 10.80
CA ASP A 62 -2.21 20.62 10.84
C ASP A 62 -2.48 19.31 11.59
N VAL A 63 -3.25 18.43 10.96
CA VAL A 63 -3.50 17.08 11.44
C VAL A 63 -2.56 16.10 10.75
N LYS A 64 -1.89 15.27 11.55
CA LYS A 64 -0.95 14.26 11.09
C LYS A 64 -1.39 12.88 11.51
N TRP A 65 -1.29 11.95 10.57
CA TRP A 65 -1.66 10.56 10.72
C TRP A 65 -0.44 9.67 10.48
N GLN A 66 -0.16 8.81 11.44
CA GLN A 66 0.77 7.71 11.31
C GLN A 66 0.03 6.39 11.41
N VAL A 67 0.51 5.39 10.69
CA VAL A 67 -0.01 4.03 10.81
C VAL A 67 1.13 3.14 11.28
N TRP A 68 0.84 2.29 12.25
CA TRP A 68 1.79 1.37 12.83
C TRP A 68 1.24 -0.06 12.75
N ALA A 69 2.05 -0.98 12.23
CA ALA A 69 1.78 -2.40 12.27
C ALA A 69 2.33 -2.98 13.58
N ARG A 70 1.44 -3.44 14.46
CA ARG A 70 1.77 -4.10 15.72
C ARG A 70 1.67 -5.62 15.58
N ARG A 71 2.74 -6.33 15.95
CA ARG A 71 2.82 -7.79 16.02
C ARG A 71 3.46 -8.19 17.35
N GLY A 72 2.64 -8.65 18.30
CA GLY A 72 3.08 -8.77 19.70
C GLY A 72 3.56 -7.41 20.23
N ASP A 73 4.77 -7.37 20.79
CA ASP A 73 5.39 -6.14 21.28
C ASP A 73 6.13 -5.34 20.19
N GLN A 74 6.30 -5.92 19.00
CA GLN A 74 6.97 -5.24 17.89
C GLN A 74 6.01 -4.28 17.19
N MET A 75 6.47 -3.06 16.95
CA MET A 75 5.75 -2.05 16.20
C MET A 75 6.62 -1.51 15.06
N THR A 76 6.03 -1.38 13.86
CA THR A 76 6.71 -0.84 12.68
C THR A 76 5.84 0.20 12.00
N GLU A 77 6.37 1.40 11.79
CA GLU A 77 5.64 2.48 11.12
C GLU A 77 5.49 2.18 9.62
N LEU A 78 4.26 2.27 9.14
CA LEU A 78 3.93 2.22 7.72
C LEU A 78 4.00 3.62 7.14
N LYS A 79 5.20 4.02 6.72
CA LYS A 79 5.43 5.29 6.01
C LYS A 79 4.64 5.34 4.70
N PRO A 80 4.30 6.55 4.21
CA PRO A 80 4.58 7.87 4.81
C PRO A 80 3.56 8.29 5.90
N GLU A 81 3.92 9.34 6.66
CA GLU A 81 2.97 10.14 7.45
C GLU A 81 2.02 10.91 6.50
N GLN A 82 0.76 11.08 6.86
CA GLN A 82 -0.28 11.61 5.98
C GLN A 82 -1.20 12.61 6.70
N GLY A 83 -1.98 13.38 5.93
CA GLY A 83 -2.97 14.34 6.49
C GLY A 83 -4.32 13.72 6.86
N TYR A 84 -4.54 12.44 6.53
CA TYR A 84 -5.81 11.75 6.76
C TYR A 84 -5.57 10.31 7.22
N GLY A 85 -6.54 9.76 7.95
CA GLY A 85 -6.64 8.32 8.18
C GLY A 85 -6.77 7.55 6.86
N ALA A 86 -6.42 6.27 6.90
CA ALA A 86 -6.39 5.40 5.74
C ALA A 86 -7.25 4.14 5.93
N GLY A 87 -7.73 3.61 4.81
CA GLY A 87 -8.26 2.25 4.78
C GLY A 87 -7.16 1.25 4.46
N PHE A 88 -7.37 -0.01 4.83
CA PHE A 88 -6.42 -1.08 4.57
C PHE A 88 -7.09 -2.35 4.04
N ARG A 89 -6.39 -3.08 3.17
CA ARG A 89 -6.77 -4.44 2.76
C ARG A 89 -5.55 -5.34 2.80
N PHE A 90 -5.69 -6.45 3.53
CA PHE A 90 -4.76 -7.55 3.47
C PHE A 90 -5.14 -8.50 2.34
N THR A 91 -4.13 -9.14 1.78
CA THR A 91 -4.32 -10.40 1.04
C THR A 91 -4.68 -11.53 2.01
N GLY A 92 -5.40 -12.55 1.53
CA GLY A 92 -5.91 -13.64 2.37
C GLY A 92 -4.81 -14.45 3.09
N ASP A 93 -3.57 -14.43 2.59
CA ASP A 93 -2.40 -15.08 3.21
C ASP A 93 -1.64 -14.17 4.19
N SER A 94 -2.14 -12.96 4.45
CA SER A 94 -1.52 -11.95 5.31
C SER A 94 -0.12 -11.50 4.88
N GLN A 95 0.33 -11.82 3.66
CA GLN A 95 1.71 -11.48 3.20
C GLN A 95 1.80 -10.08 2.59
N TRP A 96 0.69 -9.59 2.03
CA TRP A 96 0.62 -8.28 1.40
C TRP A 96 -0.45 -7.42 2.03
N LEU A 97 -0.16 -6.12 2.08
CA LEU A 97 -1.03 -5.09 2.61
C LEU A 97 -1.08 -3.92 1.63
N VAL A 98 -2.31 -3.51 1.28
CA VAL A 98 -2.55 -2.30 0.51
C VAL A 98 -3.16 -1.26 1.43
N ARG A 99 -2.55 -0.07 1.48
CA ARG A 99 -3.10 1.13 2.12
C ARG A 99 -3.83 1.95 1.07
N MET A 100 -5.10 2.23 1.32
CA MET A 100 -5.93 3.15 0.55
C MET A 100 -5.95 4.49 1.27
N GLN A 101 -5.06 5.39 0.85
CA GLN A 101 -4.82 6.66 1.49
C GLN A 101 -5.67 7.74 0.85
N LYS A 102 -6.54 8.38 1.63
CA LYS A 102 -7.16 9.63 1.20
C LYS A 102 -6.12 10.76 1.19
N THR A 103 -6.05 11.53 0.12
CA THR A 103 -5.12 12.68 0.00
C THR A 103 -5.86 14.01 -0.14
N GLY A 104 -7.15 13.98 -0.48
CA GLY A 104 -7.97 15.16 -0.63
C GLY A 104 -9.44 14.84 -0.89
N SER A 105 -10.21 15.84 -1.29
CA SER A 105 -11.60 15.63 -1.74
C SER A 105 -11.59 14.95 -3.11
N GLY A 106 -12.00 13.69 -3.18
CA GLY A 106 -12.03 12.91 -4.43
C GLY A 106 -10.68 12.38 -4.88
N GLU A 107 -9.62 12.57 -4.10
CA GLU A 107 -8.26 12.12 -4.41
C GLU A 107 -7.83 11.01 -3.45
N GLN A 108 -7.21 9.98 -4.01
CA GLN A 108 -6.69 8.84 -3.27
C GLN A 108 -5.38 8.35 -3.86
N ASP A 109 -4.54 7.84 -2.97
CA ASP A 109 -3.30 7.17 -3.27
C ASP A 109 -3.30 5.74 -2.69
N LEU A 110 -2.48 4.87 -3.25
CA LEU A 110 -2.32 3.48 -2.88
C LEU A 110 -0.86 3.25 -2.51
N PHE A 111 -0.60 2.68 -1.35
CA PHE A 111 0.73 2.20 -0.97
C PHE A 111 0.70 0.68 -0.82
N LEU A 112 1.77 0.03 -1.25
CA LEU A 112 1.92 -1.42 -1.19
C LEU A 112 3.01 -1.80 -0.19
N TYR A 113 2.69 -2.71 0.70
CA TYR A 113 3.61 -3.28 1.67
C TYR A 113 3.63 -4.80 1.56
N HIS A 114 4.79 -5.40 1.88
CA HIS A 114 4.93 -6.84 2.03
C HIS A 114 5.59 -7.18 3.37
N VAL A 115 5.33 -8.39 3.86
CA VAL A 115 6.04 -8.92 5.03
C VAL A 115 7.48 -9.28 4.64
N GLU A 116 8.44 -8.70 5.34
CA GLU A 116 9.85 -9.06 5.31
C GLU A 116 10.36 -9.20 6.75
N ASN A 117 11.01 -10.33 7.06
CA ASN A 117 11.53 -10.61 8.41
C ASN A 117 10.50 -10.38 9.54
N GLY A 118 9.23 -10.68 9.26
CA GLY A 118 8.13 -10.57 10.23
C GLY A 118 7.47 -9.20 10.34
N ALA A 119 7.95 -8.18 9.62
CA ALA A 119 7.42 -6.81 9.62
C ALA A 119 6.97 -6.38 8.21
N PHE A 120 6.01 -5.46 8.14
CA PHE A 120 5.62 -4.87 6.85
C PHE A 120 6.61 -3.78 6.45
N VAL A 121 7.09 -3.84 5.21
CA VAL A 121 7.95 -2.84 4.57
C VAL A 121 7.37 -2.40 3.24
N ASN A 122 7.72 -1.21 2.76
CA ASN A 122 7.29 -0.74 1.44
C ASN A 122 7.77 -1.70 0.34
N ALA A 123 6.84 -2.21 -0.46
CA ALA A 123 7.15 -3.09 -1.58
C ALA A 123 7.61 -2.34 -2.83
N THR A 124 7.33 -1.03 -2.90
CA THR A 124 7.61 -0.17 -4.05
C THR A 124 8.38 1.09 -3.62
N LYS A 125 9.16 1.67 -4.54
CA LYS A 125 9.92 2.90 -4.28
C LYS A 125 9.03 4.16 -4.26
N THR A 126 7.99 4.16 -5.08
CA THR A 126 6.95 5.20 -5.19
C THR A 126 5.59 4.59 -4.82
N SER A 127 4.52 5.38 -4.82
CA SER A 127 3.19 4.85 -4.53
C SER A 127 2.76 3.86 -5.62
N LEU A 128 1.86 2.94 -5.26
CA LEU A 128 1.26 2.01 -6.22
C LEU A 128 0.38 2.76 -7.23
N SER A 129 -0.20 3.91 -6.86
CA SER A 129 -0.94 4.77 -7.80
C SER A 129 -0.04 5.37 -8.85
N ASP A 130 1.13 5.88 -8.46
CA ASP A 130 2.11 6.44 -9.41
C ASP A 130 2.47 5.40 -10.45
N LEU A 131 2.76 4.16 -10.01
CA LEU A 131 3.07 3.07 -10.92
C LEU A 131 1.88 2.69 -11.82
N ALA A 132 0.65 2.75 -11.31
CA ALA A 132 -0.55 2.48 -12.08
C ALA A 132 -0.82 3.57 -13.13
N TRP A 133 -0.61 4.85 -12.78
CA TRP A 133 -0.71 5.98 -13.70
C TRP A 133 0.41 6.00 -14.73
N ASP A 134 1.64 5.67 -14.34
CA ASP A 134 2.76 5.47 -15.27
C ASP A 134 2.43 4.38 -16.28
N TYR A 135 1.89 3.24 -15.81
CA TYR A 135 1.43 2.19 -16.70
C TYR A 135 0.34 2.69 -17.64
N PHE A 136 -0.68 3.37 -17.12
CA PHE A 136 -1.75 3.96 -17.93
C PHE A 136 -1.16 4.89 -19.00
N HIS A 137 -0.30 5.84 -18.66
CA HIS A 137 0.29 6.78 -19.62
C HIS A 137 1.35 6.17 -20.53
N SER A 138 1.89 4.98 -20.23
CA SER A 138 2.81 4.28 -21.13
C SER A 138 2.11 3.70 -22.38
N ARG A 139 0.80 3.46 -22.31
CA ARG A 139 0.09 2.75 -23.39
C ARG A 139 -0.28 3.71 -24.55
N PRO A 140 -0.26 3.23 -25.81
CA PRO A 140 -0.52 4.08 -26.97
C PRO A 140 -1.90 4.76 -27.00
N ASP A 141 -2.92 4.09 -26.46
CA ASP A 141 -4.33 4.51 -26.41
C ASP A 141 -4.59 5.61 -25.37
N THR A 142 -3.72 5.73 -24.36
CA THR A 142 -3.97 6.55 -23.16
C THR A 142 -2.87 7.57 -22.86
N LYS A 143 -1.68 7.44 -23.48
CA LYS A 143 -0.53 8.36 -23.29
C LYS A 143 -0.80 9.85 -23.52
N ARG A 144 -1.87 10.19 -24.24
CA ARG A 144 -2.25 11.59 -24.53
C ARG A 144 -3.38 12.12 -23.65
N MET A 145 -3.97 11.27 -22.82
CA MET A 145 -5.03 11.70 -21.92
C MET A 145 -4.43 12.57 -20.82
N LYS A 146 -5.04 13.73 -20.59
CA LYS A 146 -4.70 14.63 -19.50
C LYS A 146 -5.93 14.79 -18.62
N LEU A 147 -5.75 14.64 -17.32
CA LEU A 147 -6.75 14.88 -16.29
C LEU A 147 -6.26 16.06 -15.43
N ASP A 148 -7.19 16.82 -14.89
CA ASP A 148 -6.91 18.06 -14.15
C ASP A 148 -7.35 17.96 -12.68
N TYR A 149 -8.40 17.21 -12.35
CA TYR A 149 -8.96 17.13 -11.00
C TYR A 149 -9.41 15.72 -10.60
N HIS A 150 -9.61 15.52 -9.29
CA HIS A 150 -10.16 14.28 -8.71
C HIS A 150 -9.44 13.01 -9.19
N ILE A 151 -8.13 13.12 -9.37
CA ILE A 151 -7.29 12.03 -9.87
C ILE A 151 -7.13 11.01 -8.75
N SER A 152 -7.53 9.77 -9.02
CA SER A 152 -7.49 8.71 -8.03
C SER A 152 -7.13 7.36 -8.62
N ALA A 153 -6.35 6.59 -7.87
CA ALA A 153 -6.25 5.15 -8.04
C ALA A 153 -6.93 4.47 -6.84
N ASN A 154 -7.84 3.54 -7.12
CA ASN A 154 -8.62 2.86 -6.10
C ASN A 154 -8.39 1.36 -6.19
N LEU A 155 -8.23 0.71 -5.04
CA LEU A 155 -8.20 -0.74 -4.98
C LEU A 155 -9.63 -1.27 -5.17
N MET A 156 -9.81 -2.18 -6.12
CA MET A 156 -11.10 -2.85 -6.28
C MET A 156 -11.39 -3.76 -5.07
N LYS A 157 -12.67 -3.89 -4.72
CA LYS A 157 -13.12 -4.85 -3.69
C LYS A 157 -12.78 -6.28 -4.08
N GLY A 158 -12.33 -7.09 -3.13
CA GLY A 158 -12.06 -8.52 -3.29
C GLY A 158 -10.57 -8.90 -3.18
N THR A 159 -9.70 -8.04 -2.67
CA THR A 159 -8.31 -8.43 -2.39
C THR A 159 -8.24 -9.58 -1.39
N GLU A 160 -9.15 -9.60 -0.42
CA GLU A 160 -9.27 -10.58 0.64
C GLU A 160 -9.69 -11.98 0.14
N ASP A 161 -10.44 -12.05 -0.97
CA ASP A 161 -10.97 -13.29 -1.54
C ASP A 161 -10.38 -13.60 -2.93
N ALA A 162 -9.29 -12.93 -3.29
CA ALA A 162 -8.64 -13.01 -4.60
C ALA A 162 -9.61 -12.74 -5.77
N TYR A 163 -10.58 -11.84 -5.57
CA TYR A 163 -11.57 -11.40 -6.55
C TYR A 163 -12.42 -12.53 -7.11
N ARG A 164 -12.71 -13.58 -6.32
CA ARG A 164 -13.50 -14.75 -6.76
C ARG A 164 -14.85 -14.37 -7.35
N TRP A 165 -15.44 -13.26 -6.92
CA TRP A 165 -16.69 -12.73 -7.47
C TRP A 165 -16.63 -12.40 -8.98
N LEU A 166 -15.43 -12.23 -9.53
CA LEU A 166 -15.20 -12.04 -10.96
C LEU A 166 -15.30 -13.33 -11.79
N GLY A 167 -15.45 -14.49 -11.14
CA GLY A 167 -15.50 -15.80 -11.82
C GLY A 167 -14.17 -16.21 -12.44
N VAL A 168 -13.06 -15.60 -12.00
CA VAL A 168 -11.69 -15.94 -12.42
C VAL A 168 -10.94 -16.51 -11.23
N ASP A 169 -10.25 -17.62 -11.45
CA ASP A 169 -9.37 -18.21 -10.44
C ASP A 169 -7.98 -17.56 -10.53
N TRP A 170 -7.74 -16.58 -9.67
CA TRP A 170 -6.46 -15.90 -9.54
C TRP A 170 -5.62 -16.63 -8.48
N PRO A 171 -4.51 -17.29 -8.86
CA PRO A 171 -3.77 -18.12 -7.92
C PRO A 171 -3.11 -17.28 -6.82
N ASN A 172 -3.10 -17.81 -5.59
CA ASN A 172 -2.23 -17.40 -4.49
C ASN A 172 -2.22 -15.90 -4.17
N ASN A 173 -3.39 -15.24 -4.17
CA ASN A 173 -3.53 -13.79 -3.92
C ASN A 173 -2.61 -12.91 -4.77
N ARG A 174 -2.16 -13.40 -5.92
CA ARG A 174 -1.03 -12.83 -6.68
C ARG A 174 -1.31 -11.45 -7.28
N TYR A 175 -2.58 -11.11 -7.46
CA TYR A 175 -2.97 -9.96 -8.25
C TYR A 175 -3.68 -8.93 -7.39
N LEU A 176 -3.43 -7.66 -7.68
CA LEU A 176 -4.24 -6.53 -7.23
C LEU A 176 -4.95 -5.92 -8.44
N LEU A 177 -6.22 -5.60 -8.29
CA LEU A 177 -7.00 -4.94 -9.34
C LEU A 177 -7.25 -3.49 -8.92
N ILE A 178 -6.85 -2.56 -9.79
CA ILE A 178 -6.85 -1.13 -9.50
C ILE A 178 -7.70 -0.44 -10.55
N SER A 179 -8.56 0.48 -10.12
CA SER A 179 -9.30 1.39 -11.00
C SER A 179 -8.74 2.80 -10.93
N LEU A 180 -8.66 3.45 -12.09
CA LEU A 180 -8.16 4.79 -12.29
C LEU A 180 -9.31 5.69 -12.74
N SER A 181 -9.41 6.86 -12.12
CA SER A 181 -10.41 7.88 -12.46
C SER A 181 -9.84 9.28 -12.32
N GLY A 182 -10.47 10.23 -13.00
CA GLY A 182 -10.21 11.66 -12.84
C GLY A 182 -10.97 12.47 -13.87
N GLU A 183 -11.00 13.77 -13.68
CA GLU A 183 -11.82 14.70 -14.43
C GLU A 183 -10.96 15.67 -15.24
N MET A 184 -11.50 16.14 -16.36
CA MET A 184 -10.91 17.18 -17.20
C MET A 184 -11.59 18.51 -16.89
N ASP A 185 -10.80 19.56 -16.70
CA ASP A 185 -11.31 20.92 -16.55
C ASP A 185 -12.01 21.40 -17.84
N LYS A 186 -11.38 21.10 -18.98
CA LYS A 186 -11.84 21.57 -20.29
C LYS A 186 -12.74 20.55 -20.97
N HIS A 187 -14.03 20.82 -21.03
CA HIS A 187 -15.01 20.04 -21.78
C HIS A 187 -16.07 20.91 -22.47
N PRO A 188 -16.83 20.37 -23.45
CA PRO A 188 -17.90 21.11 -24.13
C PRO A 188 -18.99 21.63 -23.18
N LYS A 189 -19.67 22.72 -23.55
CA LYS A 189 -20.71 23.35 -22.71
C LYS A 189 -21.92 22.46 -22.42
N ASN A 190 -22.23 21.51 -23.31
CA ASN A 190 -23.31 20.54 -23.15
C ASN A 190 -22.91 19.33 -22.29
N VAL A 191 -21.66 19.28 -21.84
CA VAL A 191 -21.12 18.27 -20.95
C VAL A 191 -20.99 18.90 -19.56
N ALA A 192 -21.47 18.19 -18.54
CA ALA A 192 -21.33 18.56 -17.13
C ALA A 192 -19.97 18.13 -16.58
N VAL A 193 -19.53 16.91 -16.91
CA VAL A 193 -18.24 16.33 -16.49
C VAL A 193 -17.69 15.50 -17.64
N LYS A 194 -16.37 15.55 -17.85
CA LYS A 194 -15.66 14.66 -18.78
C LYS A 194 -14.38 14.17 -18.12
N GLY A 195 -13.96 12.95 -18.44
CA GLY A 195 -12.67 12.46 -17.94
C GLY A 195 -12.47 10.97 -18.16
N LEU A 196 -11.87 10.35 -17.16
CA LEU A 196 -11.68 8.92 -17.04
C LEU A 196 -12.51 8.43 -15.87
N ALA A 197 -13.36 7.42 -16.09
CA ALA A 197 -14.07 6.78 -14.99
C ALA A 197 -13.83 5.28 -15.00
N ASP A 198 -13.25 4.78 -13.90
CA ASP A 198 -13.20 3.37 -13.57
C ASP A 198 -12.47 2.50 -14.62
N TRP A 199 -11.38 3.03 -15.18
CA TRP A 199 -10.47 2.29 -16.05
C TRP A 199 -9.61 1.35 -15.21
N LYS A 200 -9.56 0.07 -15.55
CA LYS A 200 -8.96 -0.96 -14.68
C LYS A 200 -7.68 -1.54 -15.22
N CYS A 201 -6.71 -1.75 -14.34
CA CYS A 201 -5.53 -2.55 -14.58
C CYS A 201 -5.31 -3.57 -13.46
N ARG A 202 -4.42 -4.51 -13.72
CA ARG A 202 -3.99 -5.53 -12.78
C ARG A 202 -2.51 -5.37 -12.51
N TYR A 203 -2.14 -5.42 -11.23
CA TYR A 203 -0.76 -5.49 -10.78
C TYR A 203 -0.43 -6.91 -10.33
N ASP A 204 0.70 -7.44 -10.79
CA ASP A 204 1.21 -8.75 -10.40
C ASP A 204 2.24 -8.61 -9.28
N LEU A 205 1.87 -9.02 -8.06
CA LEU A 205 2.70 -8.94 -6.86
C LEU A 205 4.01 -9.74 -6.99
N LYS A 206 4.06 -10.75 -7.86
CA LYS A 206 5.26 -11.56 -8.08
C LYS A 206 6.24 -10.91 -9.04
N THR A 207 5.74 -10.27 -10.10
CA THR A 207 6.60 -9.72 -11.16
C THR A 207 6.78 -8.22 -11.08
N GLY A 208 5.96 -7.54 -10.27
CA GLY A 208 5.93 -6.09 -10.15
C GLY A 208 5.43 -5.38 -11.40
N LYS A 209 4.67 -6.07 -12.27
CA LYS A 209 4.23 -5.55 -13.57
C LYS A 209 2.73 -5.33 -13.63
N PHE A 210 2.35 -4.35 -14.44
CA PHE A 210 0.96 -4.09 -14.78
C PHE A 210 0.56 -4.68 -16.12
N ASP A 211 -0.68 -5.14 -16.20
CA ASP A 211 -1.36 -5.44 -17.45
C ASP A 211 -2.86 -5.12 -17.41
N VAL A 212 -3.56 -5.33 -18.53
CA VAL A 212 -5.01 -5.20 -18.63
C VAL A 212 -5.60 -6.56 -19.01
N PRO A 213 -6.20 -7.29 -18.05
CA PRO A 213 -6.94 -8.51 -18.35
C PRO A 213 -8.03 -8.29 -19.41
N ALA A 214 -8.21 -9.26 -20.31
CA ALA A 214 -9.15 -9.16 -21.42
C ALA A 214 -10.59 -8.83 -20.98
N MET A 215 -10.99 -9.30 -19.82
CA MET A 215 -12.31 -9.01 -19.22
C MET A 215 -12.59 -7.52 -19.00
N PHE A 216 -11.55 -6.70 -18.83
CA PHE A 216 -11.70 -5.26 -18.64
C PHE A 216 -11.69 -4.47 -19.95
N ALA A 217 -11.33 -5.08 -21.09
CA ALA A 217 -11.17 -4.37 -22.35
C ALA A 217 -12.42 -3.53 -22.74
N LYS A 218 -13.62 -4.13 -22.66
CA LYS A 218 -14.88 -3.43 -22.98
C LYS A 218 -15.19 -2.31 -21.98
N GLY A 219 -14.92 -2.53 -20.70
CA GLY A 219 -15.13 -1.52 -19.64
C GLY A 219 -14.17 -0.35 -19.82
N ASN A 220 -12.89 -0.64 -20.02
CA ASN A 220 -11.85 0.35 -20.23
C ASN A 220 -12.08 1.18 -21.50
N ALA A 221 -12.55 0.58 -22.59
CA ALA A 221 -12.92 1.34 -23.79
C ALA A 221 -14.04 2.36 -23.53
N LYS A 222 -14.99 2.02 -22.65
CA LYS A 222 -16.04 2.96 -22.20
C LYS A 222 -15.49 4.02 -21.25
N ALA A 223 -14.63 3.63 -20.32
CA ALA A 223 -14.00 4.53 -19.35
C ALA A 223 -13.29 5.71 -20.02
N LEU A 224 -12.63 5.47 -21.16
CA LEU A 224 -11.93 6.51 -21.93
C LEU A 224 -12.85 7.54 -22.58
N ASN A 225 -14.14 7.24 -22.71
CA ASN A 225 -15.14 8.09 -23.34
C ASN A 225 -16.18 8.59 -22.31
N TRP A 226 -15.84 8.53 -21.03
CA TRP A 226 -16.78 8.89 -19.97
C TRP A 226 -17.08 10.39 -19.97
N GLU A 227 -18.38 10.69 -20.02
CA GLU A 227 -18.91 12.03 -19.86
C GLU A 227 -20.30 11.97 -19.21
N ILE A 228 -20.63 13.00 -18.44
CA ILE A 228 -21.98 13.27 -17.94
C ILE A 228 -22.53 14.45 -18.72
N ARG A 229 -23.69 14.29 -19.37
CA ARG A 229 -24.36 15.38 -20.09
C ARG A 229 -25.30 16.15 -19.17
N ARG A 230 -25.51 17.42 -19.50
CA ARG A 230 -26.50 18.28 -18.84
C ARG A 230 -27.91 17.98 -19.32
#